data_AF-A0A821HZ27-F1
#
_entry.id   AF-A0A821HZ27-F1
#
_cell.length_a   1.000
_cell.length_b   1.000
_cell.length_c   1.000
_cell.angle_alpha   90.00
_cell.angle_beta   90.00
_cell.angle_gamma   90.00
#
_symmetry.space_group_name_H-M   'P 1'
#
loop_
_entity.id
_entity.type
_entity.pdbx_description
1 polymer ?
#
loop_
_entity_poly.entity_id
_entity_poly.type
_entity_poly.pdbx_seq_one_letter_code
_entity_poly.pdbx_strand_id
1 'polypeptide(L)' 'VSLDSRVREVINKNMVEPSPHTFDEAQLQIYTLMHRDSYPRFINSHMYRRLLQNEDIKT' A
#
# COMPACT_ATOMS: atom_id res chain seq x y z
N VAL A 1 9.90 -4.04 2.51
CA VAL A 1 8.57 -4.48 2.03
C VAL A 1 8.72 -5.84 1.34
N SER A 2 7.75 -6.75 1.49
CA SER A 2 7.80 -8.06 0.83
C SER A 2 7.51 -7.88 -0.65
N LEU A 3 8.56 -7.95 -1.48
CA LEU A 3 8.47 -7.90 -2.93
C LEU A 3 8.95 -9.24 -3.49
N ASP A 4 8.32 -9.66 -4.58
CA ASP A 4 8.81 -10.81 -5.33
C ASP A 4 10.21 -10.50 -5.91
N SER A 5 11.08 -11.52 -5.99
CA SER A 5 12.47 -11.34 -6.41
C SER A 5 12.59 -10.78 -7.83
N ARG A 6 11.66 -11.13 -8.73
CA ARG A 6 11.60 -10.61 -10.10
C ARG A 6 11.34 -9.11 -10.11
N VAL A 7 10.39 -8.65 -9.30
CA VAL A 7 10.03 -7.22 -9.19
C VAL A 7 11.22 -6.40 -8.69
N ARG A 8 11.96 -6.95 -7.71
CA ARG A 8 13.17 -6.30 -7.20
C ARG A 8 14.29 -6.22 -8.24
N GLU A 9 14.44 -7.23 -9.08
CA GLU A 9 15.41 -7.23 -10.17
C GLU A 9 15.06 -6.17 -11.24
N VAL A 10 13.79 -6.07 -11.62
CA VAL A 10 13.29 -5.06 -12.57
C VAL A 10 13.57 -3.64 -12.05
N ILE A 11 13.26 -3.38 -10.77
CA ILE A 11 13.60 -2.10 -10.15
C ILE A 11 15.09 -1.83 -10.24
N ASN A 12 15.94 -2.79 -9.84
CA ASN A 12 17.39 -2.59 -9.85
C ASN A 12 17.93 -2.26 -11.25
N LYS A 13 17.34 -2.83 -12.32
CA LYS A 13 17.68 -2.47 -13.70
C LYS A 13 17.21 -1.05 -14.05
N ASN A 14 15.98 -0.70 -13.69
CA ASN A 14 15.40 0.62 -13.95
C ASN A 14 16.04 1.73 -13.10
N MET A 15 16.74 1.40 -12.02
CA MET A 15 17.46 2.35 -11.19
C MET A 15 18.74 2.90 -11.83
N VAL A 16 19.21 2.33 -12.94
CA VAL A 16 20.33 2.88 -13.72
C VAL A 16 19.95 4.23 -14.34
N GLU A 17 18.71 4.37 -14.81
CA GLU A 17 18.12 5.62 -15.30
C GLU A 17 16.69 5.73 -14.75
N PRO A 18 16.54 6.28 -13.53
CA PRO A 18 15.25 6.29 -12.87
C PRO A 18 14.25 7.19 -13.59
N SER A 19 13.01 6.72 -13.67
CA SER A 19 11.87 7.48 -14.17
C SER A 19 10.75 7.47 -13.12
N PRO A 20 9.70 8.29 -13.29
CA PRO A 20 8.52 8.22 -12.43
C PRO A 20 7.87 6.82 -12.37
N HIS A 21 8.14 5.96 -13.37
CA HIS A 21 7.58 4.62 -13.49
C HIS A 21 8.48 3.51 -12.92
N THR A 22 9.66 3.84 -12.37
CA THR A 22 10.65 2.85 -11.89
C THR A 22 10.07 1.86 -10.87
N PHE A 23 9.04 2.26 -10.14
CA PHE A 23 8.45 1.47 -9.06
C PHE A 23 7.02 0.99 -9.33
N ASP A 24 6.45 1.19 -10.53
CA ASP A 24 5.03 0.92 -10.81
C ASP A 24 4.62 -0.52 -10.46
N GLU A 25 5.45 -1.50 -10.83
CA GLU A 25 5.17 -2.91 -10.54
C GLU A 25 5.23 -3.22 -9.04
N ALA A 26 6.19 -2.66 -8.31
CA ALA A 26 6.26 -2.82 -6.86
C ALA A 26 5.12 -2.10 -6.16
N GLN A 27 4.74 -0.92 -6.63
CA GLN A 27 3.61 -0.18 -6.09
C GLN A 27 2.33 -0.99 -6.24
N LEU A 28 2.08 -1.60 -7.41
CA LEU A 28 0.93 -2.47 -7.62
C LEU A 28 0.93 -3.69 -6.69
N GLN A 29 2.09 -4.32 -6.50
CA GLN A 29 2.23 -5.48 -5.61
C GLN A 29 1.92 -5.10 -4.14
N ILE A 30 2.51 -4.01 -3.66
CA ILE A 30 2.27 -3.53 -2.28
C ILE A 30 0.84 -3.06 -2.11
N TYR A 31 0.27 -2.34 -3.08
CA TYR A 31 -1.13 -1.96 -3.06
C TYR A 31 -2.04 -3.18 -2.94
N THR A 32 -1.81 -4.21 -3.76
CA THR A 32 -2.60 -5.45 -3.75
C THR A 32 -2.47 -6.18 -2.41
N LEU A 33 -1.26 -6.23 -1.84
CA LEU A 33 -1.02 -6.83 -0.54
C LEU A 33 -1.76 -6.07 0.58
N MET A 34 -1.64 -4.74 0.59
CA MET A 34 -2.35 -3.89 1.56
C MET A 34 -3.85 -4.04 1.41
N HIS A 35 -4.38 -4.03 0.19
CA HIS A 35 -5.81 -4.17 -0.09
C HIS A 35 -6.37 -5.50 0.44
N ARG A 36 -5.62 -6.60 0.31
CA ARG A 36 -6.06 -7.93 0.76
C ARG A 36 -5.93 -8.17 2.26
N ASP A 37 -4.99 -7.51 2.93
CA ASP A 37 -4.68 -7.79 4.34
C ASP A 37 -4.81 -6.56 5.24
N SER A 38 -3.97 -5.53 5.04
CA SER A 38 -3.91 -4.38 5.95
C SER A 38 -5.18 -3.53 5.92
N TYR A 39 -5.78 -3.33 4.75
CA TYR A 39 -6.97 -2.53 4.55
C TYR A 39 -8.22 -3.10 5.26
N PRO A 40 -8.62 -4.37 5.04
CA PRO A 40 -9.77 -4.94 5.77
C PRO A 40 -9.52 -4.98 7.29
N ARG A 41 -8.27 -5.21 7.74
CA ARG A 41 -7.94 -5.11 9.17
C ARG A 41 -8.11 -3.67 9.70
N PHE A 42 -7.70 -2.67 8.94
CA PHE A 42 -7.85 -1.27 9.32
C PHE A 42 -9.31 -0.86 9.45
N ILE A 43 -10.15 -1.15 8.45
CA ILE A 43 -11.58 -0.80 8.47
C ILE A 43 -12.31 -1.49 9.63
N ASN A 44 -11.91 -2.71 9.99
CA ASN A 44 -12.50 -3.42 11.13
C ASN A 44 -11.93 -2.99 12.49
N SER A 45 -10.84 -2.22 12.54
CA SER A 45 -10.13 -1.85 13.75
C SER A 45 -10.87 -0.82 14.60
N HIS A 46 -10.54 -0.78 15.91
CA HIS A 46 -11.01 0.26 16.81
C HIS A 46 -10.58 1.66 16.39
N MET A 47 -9.44 1.80 15.72
CA MET A 47 -8.94 3.09 15.23
C MET A 47 -9.90 3.70 14.22
N TYR A 48 -10.32 2.92 13.21
CA TYR A 48 -11.26 3.39 12.21
C TYR A 48 -12.64 3.68 12.80
N ARG A 49 -13.14 2.82 13.70
CA ARG A 49 -14.43 3.06 14.38
C ARG A 49 -14.44 4.35 15.21
N ARG A 50 -13.33 4.68 15.88
CA ARG A 50 -13.20 5.96 16.61
C ARG A 50 -13.22 7.16 15.68
N LEU A 51 -12.64 7.06 14.49
CA LEU A 51 -12.72 8.14 13.49
C LEU A 51 -14.16 8.40 13.07
N LEU A 52 -14.93 7.34 12.78
CA LEU A 52 -16.36 7.46 12.43
C LEU A 52 -17.18 8.11 13.56
N GLN A 53 -17.00 7.65 14.80
CA GLN A 53 -17.70 8.21 15.96
C GLN A 53 -17.38 9.70 16.19
N ASN A 54 -16.15 10.13 15.89
CA ASN A 54 -15.76 11.54 15.99
C ASN A 54 -16.36 12.41 14.87
N GLU A 55 -16.75 11.83 13.73
CA GLU A 55 -17.52 12.52 12.70
C GLU A 55 -19.01 12.63 13.08
N ASP A 56 -19.58 11.57 13.68
CA ASP A 56 -20.97 11.57 14.15
C ASP A 56 -21.23 12.59 15.28
N ILE A 57 -20.26 12.86 16.15
CA ILE A 57 -20.41 13.84 17.25
C ILE A 57 -20.36 15.30 16.75
N LYS A 58 -19.85 15.53 15.53
CA LYS A 58 -19.72 16.87 14.95
C LYS A 58 -20.91 17.28 14.07
N THR A 59 -21.90 16.39 13.90
CA THR A 59 -23.14 16.65 13.15
C THR A 59 -24.32 16.77 14.11
#